data_AF-A0A9D7K4N4-F1
#
_entry.id   AF-A0A9D7K4N4-F1
#
_cell.length_a   1.000
_cell.length_b   1.000
_cell.length_c   1.000
_cell.angle_alpha   90.00
_cell.angle_beta   90.00
_cell.angle_gamma   90.00
#
_symmetry.space_group_name_H-M   'P 1'
#
loop_
_entity.id
_entity.type
_entity.pdbx_description
1 polymer ?
#
loop_
_entity_poly.entity_id
_entity_poly.type
_entity_poly.pdbx_seq_one_letter_code
_entity_poly.pdbx_strand_id
1 'polypeptide(L)' 'MITIVESGSTKTEWAFVEGENILFFSTGGINPSTQVVVKEVLSSEEVKKNLKLSDTIYFYGAGIKTETNKNLFKTS' A
#
# COMPACT_ATOMS: atom_id res chain seq x y z
N MET A 1 9.81 -0.96 10.53
CA MET A 1 8.58 -0.18 10.25
C MET A 1 7.46 -1.08 9.74
N ILE A 2 6.22 -0.86 10.18
CA ILE A 2 5.01 -1.54 9.68
C ILE A 2 4.26 -0.57 8.76
N THR A 3 3.82 -1.05 7.59
CA THR A 3 2.88 -0.30 6.74
C THR A 3 1.51 -0.94 6.80
N ILE A 4 0.48 -0.13 7.02
CA ILE A 4 -0.92 -0.52 6.92
C ILE A 4 -1.52 0.25 5.75
N VAL A 5 -2.19 -0.47 4.85
CA VAL A 5 -2.83 0.12 3.68
C VAL A 5 -4.30 -0.28 3.69
N GLU A 6 -5.19 0.69 3.61
CA GLU A 6 -6.62 0.49 3.43
C GLU A 6 -7.00 1.06 2.07
N SER A 7 -7.46 0.20 1.16
CA SER A 7 -7.74 0.57 -0.22
C SER A 7 -9.23 0.46 -0.55
N GLY A 8 -9.83 1.61 -0.82
CA GLY A 8 -11.16 1.75 -1.43
C GLY A 8 -11.09 1.97 -2.94
N SER A 9 -12.27 2.06 -3.57
CA SER A 9 -12.40 2.29 -5.02
C SER A 9 -11.96 3.69 -5.46
N THR A 10 -12.04 4.68 -4.58
CA THR A 10 -11.75 6.10 -4.87
C THR A 10 -10.54 6.62 -4.11
N LYS A 11 -10.21 6.05 -2.95
CA LYS A 11 -9.14 6.49 -2.06
C LYS A 11 -8.41 5.32 -1.44
N THR A 12 -7.11 5.49 -1.24
CA THR A 12 -6.28 4.56 -0.45
C THR A 12 -5.65 5.34 0.70
N GLU A 13 -5.78 4.82 1.91
CA GLU A 13 -5.14 5.34 3.11
C GLU A 13 -3.92 4.49 3.45
N TRP A 14 -2.86 5.16 3.88
CA TRP A 14 -1.59 4.58 4.27
C TRP A 14 -1.25 5.04 5.68
N ALA A 15 -0.81 4.10 6.50
CA ALA A 15 -0.19 4.39 7.79
C ALA A 15 1.18 3.71 7.86
N PHE A 16 2.23 4.51 7.95
CA PHE A 16 3.60 4.05 8.18
C PHE A 16 3.90 4.18 9.68
N VAL A 17 4.16 3.06 10.33
CA VAL A 17 4.28 2.96 11.80
C VAL A 17 5.70 2.55 12.16
N GLU A 18 6.40 3.42 12.89
CA GLU A 18 7.75 3.19 13.43
C GLU A 18 7.78 3.50 14.93
N GLY A 19 7.65 2.46 15.75
CA GLY A 19 7.50 2.63 17.19
C GLY A 19 6.22 3.39 17.54
N GLU A 20 6.35 4.54 18.19
CA GLU A 20 5.25 5.45 18.51
C GLU A 20 4.95 6.47 17.39
N ASN A 21 5.81 6.56 16.37
CA ASN A 21 5.62 7.50 15.27
C ASN A 21 4.70 6.88 14.20
N ILE A 22 3.67 7.63 13.82
CA ILE A 22 2.75 7.24 12.74
C ILE A 22 2.69 8.36 11.71
N LEU A 23 3.04 8.04 10.47
CA LEU A 23 2.84 8.91 9.32
C LEU A 23 1.62 8.44 8.53
N PHE A 24 0.64 9.31 8.37
CA PHE A 24 -0.53 9.07 7.53
C PHE A 24 -0.34 9.71 6.15
N PHE A 25 -0.75 8.98 5.12
CA PHE A 25 -0.70 9.45 3.74
C PHE A 25 -1.89 8.90 2.96
N SER A 26 -2.37 9.63 1.96
CA SER A 26 -3.49 9.18 1.13
C SER A 26 -3.15 9.27 -0.36
N THR A 27 -3.64 8.31 -1.13
CA THR A 27 -3.56 8.33 -2.59
C THR A 27 -4.91 8.04 -3.23
N GLY A 28 -4.97 8.06 -4.55
CA GLY A 28 -6.09 7.50 -5.29
C GLY A 28 -6.34 6.03 -4.92
N GLY A 29 -7.59 5.59 -5.07
CA GLY A 29 -8.02 4.22 -4.76
C GLY A 29 -7.28 3.19 -5.60
N ILE A 30 -6.71 2.17 -4.96
CA ILE A 30 -6.04 1.08 -5.67
C ILE A 30 -7.08 0.01 -5.99
N ASN A 31 -7.25 -0.26 -7.29
CA ASN A 31 -8.07 -1.39 -7.73
C ASN A 31 -7.14 -2.55 -8.16
N PRO A 32 -7.14 -3.69 -7.47
CA PRO A 32 -6.32 -4.85 -7.82
C PRO A 32 -6.60 -5.41 -9.21
N SER A 33 -7.82 -5.21 -9.76
CA SER A 33 -8.15 -5.66 -11.11
C SER A 33 -7.53 -4.78 -12.20
N THR A 34 -7.16 -3.54 -11.88
CA THR A 34 -6.52 -2.60 -12.79
C THR A 34 -5.09 -2.29 -12.33
N GLN A 35 -4.13 -3.07 -12.84
CA GLN A 35 -2.70 -2.90 -12.53
C GLN A 35 -2.14 -1.49 -12.81
N VAL A 36 -2.85 -0.68 -13.60
CA VAL A 36 -2.47 0.69 -13.95
C VAL A 36 -2.45 1.61 -12.73
N VAL A 37 -3.48 1.56 -11.88
CA VAL A 37 -3.60 2.46 -10.72
C VAL A 37 -2.56 2.10 -9.64
N VAL A 38 -2.24 0.81 -9.52
CA VAL A 38 -1.14 0.32 -8.66
C VAL A 38 0.18 0.97 -9.05
N LYS A 39 0.50 1.05 -10.35
CA LYS A 39 1.78 1.61 -10.82
C LYS A 39 1.90 3.11 -10.57
N GLU A 40 0.82 3.86 -10.74
CA GLU A 40 0.79 5.30 -10.51
C GLU A 40 0.96 5.62 -9.01
N VAL A 41 0.24 4.91 -8.15
CA VAL A 41 0.37 5.06 -6.70
C VAL A 41 1.77 4.66 -6.21
N LEU A 42 2.30 3.54 -6.71
CA LEU A 42 3.69 3.13 -6.46
C LEU A 42 4.73 4.02 -7.14
N SER A 43 4.33 4.98 -7.99
CA SER A 43 5.27 5.94 -8.59
C SER A 43 5.60 7.10 -7.65
N SER A 44 4.76 7.34 -6.63
CA SER A 44 5.01 8.35 -5.59
C SER A 44 6.31 8.05 -4.85
N GLU A 45 7.27 8.97 -4.87
CA GLU A 45 8.56 8.82 -4.19
C GLU A 45 8.40 8.65 -2.67
N GLU A 46 7.38 9.27 -2.08
CA GLU A 46 7.04 9.13 -0.66
C GLU A 46 6.58 7.71 -0.33
N VAL A 47 5.68 7.15 -1.16
CA VAL A 47 5.18 5.77 -1.02
C VAL A 47 6.32 4.78 -1.24
N LYS A 48 7.13 4.96 -2.30
CA LYS A 48 8.29 4.10 -2.57
C LYS A 48 9.30 4.09 -1.43
N LYS A 49 9.67 5.27 -0.92
CA LYS A 49 10.65 5.42 0.15
C LYS A 49 10.19 4.67 1.39
N ASN A 50 8.95 4.90 1.82
CA ASN A 50 8.44 4.26 3.03
C ASN A 50 8.16 2.76 2.83
N LEU A 51 7.70 2.33 1.65
CA LEU A 51 7.57 0.90 1.35
C LEU A 51 8.90 0.16 1.43
N LYS A 52 10.01 0.74 0.95
CA LYS A 52 11.36 0.15 1.05
C LYS A 52 11.85 0.00 2.50
N LEU A 53 11.38 0.85 3.40
CA LEU A 53 11.73 0.82 4.82
C LEU A 53 10.80 -0.08 5.64
N SER A 54 9.76 -0.64 5.02
CA SER A 54 8.75 -1.45 5.70
C SER A 54 9.19 -2.90 5.80
N ASP A 55 9.25 -3.42 7.03
CA ASP A 55 9.53 -4.83 7.30
C ASP A 55 8.29 -5.70 7.06
N THR A 56 7.11 -5.12 7.22
CA THR A 56 5.83 -5.81 7.09
C THR A 56 4.78 -4.86 6.55
N ILE A 57 3.98 -5.36 5.59
CA ILE A 57 2.90 -4.59 4.95
C ILE A 57 1.60 -5.37 5.15
N TYR A 58 0.61 -4.72 5.78
CA TYR A 58 -0.76 -5.21 5.88
C TYR A 58 -1.64 -4.44 4.90
N PHE A 59 -2.40 -5.16 4.09
CA PHE A 59 -3.22 -4.57 3.03
C PHE A 59 -4.68 -5.00 3.23
N TYR A 60 -5.59 -4.03 3.35
CA TYR A 60 -7.02 -4.17 3.62
C TYR A 60 -7.82 -3.42 2.54
N GLY A 61 -9.08 -3.81 2.31
CA GLY A 61 -9.93 -3.17 1.31
C GLY A 61 -10.87 -4.12 0.57
N ALA A 62 -11.86 -3.55 -0.13
CA ALA A 62 -12.99 -4.27 -0.72
C ALA A 62 -12.65 -5.17 -1.94
N GLY A 63 -11.40 -5.19 -2.40
CA GLY A 63 -10.96 -5.93 -3.61
C GLY A 63 -9.93 -7.04 -3.39
N ILE A 64 -9.51 -7.31 -2.16
CA ILE A 64 -8.42 -8.26 -1.87
C ILE A 64 -9.01 -9.65 -1.64
N LYS A 65 -9.00 -10.49 -2.67
CA LYS A 65 -9.07 -11.94 -2.47
C LYS A 65 -7.68 -12.40 -2.02
N THR A 66 -7.62 -12.89 -0.79
CA THR A 66 -6.45 -13.13 0.09
C THR A 66 -5.27 -13.92 -0.51
N GLU A 67 -5.41 -14.57 -1.66
CA GLU A 67 -4.35 -15.36 -2.29
C GLU A 67 -3.62 -14.66 -3.45
N THR A 68 -4.28 -13.77 -4.21
CA THR A 68 -3.70 -13.24 -5.46
C THR A 68 -2.65 -12.15 -5.22
N ASN A 69 -2.71 -11.44 -4.09
CA ASN A 69 -1.90 -10.22 -3.86
C ASN A 69 -0.55 -10.44 -3.16
N LYS A 70 -0.26 -11.65 -2.66
CA LYS A 70 1.04 -11.93 -1.99
C LYS A 70 2.26 -11.79 -2.91
N ASN A 71 2.08 -11.89 -4.23
CA ASN A 71 3.16 -11.84 -5.20
C ASN A 71 3.40 -10.44 -5.80
N LEU A 72 2.49 -9.47 -5.63
CA LEU A 72 2.65 -8.11 -6.17
C LEU A 72 3.63 -7.25 -5.35
N PHE A 73 3.88 -7.61 -4.10
CA PHE A 73 4.70 -6.83 -3.16
C PHE A 73 5.98 -7.55 -2.70
N LYS A 74 6.32 -8.70 -3.31
CA LYS A 74 7.66 -9.29 -3.13
C LYS A 74 8.65 -8.47 -3.95
N THR A 75 9.33 -7.54 -3.29
CA THR A 75 10.51 -6.88 -3.84
C THR A 75 11.62 -7.91 -4.00
N SER A 76 12.13 -8.04 -5.23
CA SER A 76 13.40 -8.71 -5.54
C SER A 76 14.59 -7.92 -5.00
#